data_AF-A0A925YEE4-F1
#
_entry.id   AF-A0A925YEE4-F1
#
_cell.length_a   1.000
_cell.length_b   1.000
_cell.length_c   1.000
_cell.angle_alpha   90.00
_cell.angle_beta   90.00
_cell.angle_gamma   90.00
#
_symmetry.space_group_name_H-M   'P 1'
#
loop_
_entity.id
_entity.type
_entity.pdbx_description
1 polymer ?
#
loop_
_entity_poly.entity_id
_entity_poly.type
_entity_poly.pdbx_seq_one_letter_code
_entity_poly.pdbx_strand_id
1 'polypeptide(L)'
;MSLKRSNSGGRGFGGAGDAGGKVDRQELFDELKRLAAAGDAFTPVDIALAIGAGEPLVSKSLLGLAAEGYLERVEGGQYRATPMVEMTQAEFVKAYARASKVDSTRQRDLSEIGRLKQNNDVMRQRLLTAIAERDHYLGILKARGIDPGTPPSVGANPVSDVAPAPALPGRASSASEASDGDVKAAPGAAGLAVPSPASESERLPSGPGDAGPVGSGS
;
A
#
# COMPACT_ATOMS: atom_id res chain seq x y z
N MET A 1 47.30 30.93 8.49
CA MET A 1 46.84 31.24 7.12
C MET A 1 45.56 30.44 6.86
N SER A 2 44.40 31.09 6.97
CA SER A 2 43.09 30.44 6.84
C SER A 2 42.67 30.39 5.38
N LEU A 3 42.55 29.18 4.81
CA LEU A 3 41.97 29.01 3.46
C LEU A 3 40.44 29.03 3.55
N LYS A 4 39.89 30.22 3.30
CA LYS A 4 38.46 30.48 3.05
C LYS A 4 38.21 30.29 1.55
N ARG A 5 37.56 29.20 1.14
CA ARG A 5 37.07 29.04 -0.25
C ARG A 5 35.60 29.44 -0.33
N SER A 6 35.40 30.70 -0.70
CA SER A 6 34.15 31.24 -1.21
C SER A 6 33.92 30.64 -2.60
N ASN A 7 32.74 30.05 -2.86
CA ASN A 7 32.28 29.84 -4.23
C ASN A 7 30.92 30.52 -4.41
N SER A 8 30.89 31.35 -5.43
CA SER A 8 29.89 32.32 -5.81
C SER A 8 28.67 31.71 -6.50
N GLY A 9 27.50 32.27 -6.16
CA GLY A 9 26.44 32.74 -7.06
C GLY A 9 26.10 31.97 -8.34
N GLY A 10 24.84 31.51 -8.40
CA GLY A 10 24.09 31.32 -9.64
C GLY A 10 22.66 31.87 -9.49
N ARG A 11 22.41 33.09 -10.00
CA ARG A 11 21.10 33.50 -10.58
C ARG A 11 21.14 32.98 -12.04
N GLY A 12 20.14 32.41 -12.68
CA GLY A 12 18.68 32.35 -12.53
C GLY A 12 18.10 32.43 -13.95
N PHE A 13 17.18 31.54 -14.36
CA PHE A 13 16.41 31.73 -15.60
C PHE A 13 15.07 30.95 -15.62
N GLY A 14 13.97 31.70 -15.76
CA GLY A 14 12.57 31.26 -15.98
C GLY A 14 11.69 31.31 -14.72
N GLY A 15 10.84 32.29 -14.42
CA GLY A 15 10.34 33.42 -15.20
C GLY A 15 8.85 33.32 -15.58
N ALA A 16 7.92 33.11 -14.62
CA ALA A 16 6.52 33.57 -14.69
C ALA A 16 5.75 33.26 -13.39
N GLY A 17 5.32 34.30 -12.65
CA GLY A 17 4.26 34.23 -11.65
C GLY A 17 4.57 33.43 -10.37
N ASP A 18 5.42 33.97 -9.49
CA ASP A 18 5.51 33.51 -8.09
C ASP A 18 4.24 33.96 -7.34
N ALA A 19 3.12 33.28 -7.62
CA ALA A 19 1.94 33.32 -6.77
C ALA A 19 2.27 32.55 -5.49
N GLY A 20 2.64 33.31 -4.45
CA GLY A 20 2.70 32.95 -3.03
C GLY A 20 2.95 31.48 -2.72
N GLY A 21 4.20 31.12 -2.45
CA GLY A 21 4.72 29.74 -2.31
C GLY A 21 4.15 28.84 -1.19
N LYS A 22 2.87 28.93 -0.84
CA LYS A 22 2.14 28.02 0.04
C LYS A 22 0.71 27.84 -0.47
N VAL A 23 0.26 26.60 -0.56
CA VAL A 23 -1.16 26.30 -0.81
C VAL A 23 -1.95 26.72 0.42
N ASP A 24 -2.95 27.60 0.22
CA ASP A 24 -3.88 27.96 1.28
C ASP A 24 -4.76 26.75 1.61
N ARG A 25 -4.78 26.37 2.89
CA ARG A 25 -5.50 25.19 3.36
C ARG A 25 -7.00 25.41 3.41
N GLN A 26 -7.43 26.66 3.60
CA GLN A 26 -8.85 27.02 3.59
C GLN A 26 -9.39 26.89 2.17
N GLU A 27 -8.77 27.60 1.23
CA GLU A 27 -9.18 27.60 -0.18
C GLU A 27 -9.15 26.19 -0.79
N LEU A 28 -8.10 25.42 -0.48
CA LEU A 28 -8.02 24.02 -0.93
C LEU A 28 -9.14 23.16 -0.33
N PHE A 29 -9.50 23.36 0.93
CA PHE A 29 -10.60 22.62 1.56
C PHE A 29 -11.95 22.97 0.94
N ASP A 30 -12.22 24.26 0.76
CA ASP A 30 -13.48 24.75 0.23
C ASP A 30 -13.67 24.30 -1.23
N GLU A 31 -12.60 24.34 -2.04
CA GLU A 31 -12.64 23.86 -3.41
C GLU A 31 -12.80 22.34 -3.50
N LEU A 32 -12.10 21.56 -2.67
CA LEU A 32 -12.29 20.11 -2.59
C LEU A 32 -13.70 19.74 -2.12
N LYS A 33 -14.29 20.51 -1.18
CA LYS A 33 -15.69 20.34 -0.75
C LYS A 33 -16.67 20.63 -1.88
N ARG A 34 -16.43 21.68 -2.66
CA ARG A 34 -17.25 22.04 -3.81
C ARG A 34 -17.23 20.92 -4.87
N LEU A 35 -16.05 20.41 -5.19
CA LEU A 35 -15.87 19.30 -6.14
C LEU A 35 -16.44 17.98 -5.61
N ALA A 36 -16.32 17.73 -4.30
CA ALA A 36 -16.94 16.59 -3.64
C ALA A 36 -18.47 16.62 -3.74
N ALA A 37 -19.08 17.79 -3.55
CA ALA A 37 -20.52 17.97 -3.69
C ALA A 37 -21.01 17.84 -5.13
N ALA A 38 -20.19 18.25 -6.11
CA ALA A 38 -20.46 18.05 -7.53
C ALA A 38 -20.30 16.59 -7.97
N GLY A 39 -19.42 15.83 -7.30
CA GLY A 39 -19.12 14.44 -7.65
C GLY A 39 -18.20 14.30 -8.87
N ASP A 40 -17.65 15.40 -9.37
CA ASP A 40 -16.84 15.45 -10.58
C ASP A 40 -15.38 15.04 -10.31
N ALA A 41 -14.76 14.44 -11.31
CA ALA A 41 -13.32 14.20 -11.30
C ALA A 41 -12.58 15.49 -11.69
N PHE A 42 -11.45 15.75 -11.05
CA PHE A 42 -10.66 16.96 -11.28
C PHE A 42 -9.18 16.63 -11.46
N THR A 43 -8.46 17.52 -12.15
CA THR A 43 -7.00 17.46 -12.26
C THR A 43 -6.34 18.40 -11.25
N PRO A 44 -5.05 18.19 -10.92
CA PRO A 44 -4.31 19.15 -10.11
C PRO A 44 -4.24 20.55 -10.72
N VAL A 45 -4.26 20.65 -12.06
CA VAL A 45 -4.27 21.92 -12.79
C VAL A 45 -5.56 22.70 -12.51
N ASP A 46 -6.71 22.02 -12.52
CA ASP A 46 -8.02 22.65 -12.28
C ASP A 46 -8.06 23.31 -10.88
N ILE A 47 -7.57 22.59 -9.87
CA ILE A 47 -7.49 23.11 -8.50
C ILE A 47 -6.48 24.25 -8.39
N ALA A 48 -5.31 24.11 -9.00
CA ALA A 48 -4.27 25.14 -8.98
C ALA A 48 -4.77 26.47 -9.55
N LEU A 49 -5.52 26.40 -10.66
CA LEU A 49 -6.18 27.57 -11.26
C LEU A 49 -7.29 28.13 -10.38
N ALA A 50 -8.11 27.27 -9.75
CA ALA A 50 -9.20 27.71 -8.89
C ALA A 50 -8.73 28.46 -7.64
N ILE A 51 -7.67 27.96 -6.98
CA ILE A 51 -7.16 28.55 -5.72
C ILE A 51 -6.00 29.53 -5.92
N GLY A 52 -5.54 29.72 -7.16
CA GLY A 52 -4.42 30.61 -7.50
C GLY A 52 -3.07 30.17 -6.91
N ALA A 53 -2.83 28.87 -6.79
CA ALA A 53 -1.59 28.30 -6.26
C ALA A 53 -0.74 27.64 -7.34
N GLY A 54 0.56 27.45 -7.06
CA GLY A 54 1.44 26.72 -7.97
C GLY A 54 1.03 25.24 -8.11
N GLU A 55 0.76 24.81 -9.36
CA GLU A 55 0.39 23.42 -9.69
C GLU A 55 1.32 22.37 -9.04
N PRO A 56 2.65 22.51 -9.02
CA PRO A 56 3.51 21.48 -8.41
C PRO A 56 3.24 21.28 -6.91
N LEU A 57 2.87 22.35 -6.20
CA LEU A 57 2.54 22.30 -4.77
C LEU A 57 1.18 21.63 -4.55
N VAL A 58 0.19 21.98 -5.38
CA VAL A 58 -1.14 21.37 -5.35
C VAL A 58 -1.07 19.88 -5.69
N SER A 59 -0.38 19.51 -6.76
CA SER A 59 -0.13 18.12 -7.16
C SER A 59 0.49 17.30 -6.04
N LYS A 60 1.48 17.85 -5.34
CA LYS A 60 2.11 17.18 -4.19
C LYS A 60 1.12 17.00 -3.04
N SER A 61 0.32 18.01 -2.73
CA SER A 61 -0.67 17.95 -1.66
C SER A 61 -1.79 16.95 -1.96
N LEU A 62 -2.33 16.96 -3.19
CA LEU A 62 -3.36 16.02 -3.63
C LEU A 62 -2.83 14.57 -3.65
N LEU A 63 -1.58 14.38 -4.08
CA LEU A 63 -0.91 13.09 -4.00
C LEU A 63 -0.87 12.55 -2.56
N GLY A 64 -0.44 13.38 -1.61
CA GLY A 64 -0.39 12.99 -0.19
C GLY A 64 -1.78 12.71 0.38
N LEU A 65 -2.79 13.51 0.03
CA LEU A 65 -4.17 13.29 0.47
C LEU A 65 -4.76 12.00 -0.11
N ALA A 66 -4.46 11.67 -1.36
CA ALA A 66 -4.86 10.40 -1.97
C ALA A 66 -4.18 9.19 -1.31
N ALA A 67 -2.90 9.29 -0.97
CA ALA A 67 -2.18 8.22 -0.27
C ALA A 67 -2.73 7.93 1.14
N GLU A 68 -3.26 8.96 1.81
CA GLU A 68 -3.96 8.83 3.09
C GLU A 68 -5.43 8.36 2.94
N GLY A 69 -5.94 8.22 1.72
CA GLY A 69 -7.30 7.75 1.43
C GLY A 69 -8.39 8.83 1.47
N TYR A 70 -8.01 10.11 1.51
CA TYR A 70 -8.97 11.23 1.51
C TYR A 70 -9.41 11.63 0.10
N LEU A 71 -8.67 11.19 -0.93
CA LEU A 71 -9.00 11.36 -2.33
C LEU A 71 -8.88 10.03 -3.05
N GLU A 72 -9.81 9.77 -3.96
CA GLU A 72 -9.80 8.60 -4.83
C GLU A 72 -9.04 8.95 -6.11
N ARG A 73 -8.10 8.09 -6.51
CA ARG A 73 -7.41 8.23 -7.79
C ARG A 73 -8.25 7.61 -8.90
N VAL A 74 -8.51 8.41 -9.93
CA VAL A 74 -9.18 8.00 -11.16
C VAL A 74 -8.12 7.83 -12.26
N GLU A 75 -8.47 7.09 -13.31
CA GLU A 75 -7.62 6.90 -14.48
C GLU A 75 -7.25 8.25 -15.13
N GLY A 76 -6.05 8.33 -15.73
CA GLY A 76 -5.58 9.56 -16.36
C GLY A 76 -5.02 10.64 -15.41
N GLY A 77 -4.73 10.28 -14.15
CA GLY A 77 -4.15 11.23 -13.18
C GLY A 77 -5.15 12.20 -12.56
N GLN A 78 -6.45 11.89 -12.68
CA GLN A 78 -7.54 12.64 -12.08
C GLN A 78 -7.83 12.15 -10.66
N TYR A 79 -8.53 12.97 -9.89
CA TYR A 79 -8.91 12.69 -8.51
C TYR A 79 -10.41 12.90 -8.31
N ARG A 80 -11.01 12.15 -7.39
CA ARG A 80 -12.35 12.41 -6.85
C ARG A 80 -12.26 12.64 -5.35
N ALA A 81 -13.08 13.58 -4.88
CA ALA A 81 -13.13 13.98 -3.48
C ALA A 81 -14.36 13.40 -2.76
N THR A 82 -14.89 12.24 -3.18
CA THR A 82 -16.06 11.58 -2.54
C THR A 82 -15.97 11.51 -1.01
N PRO A 83 -14.81 11.13 -0.41
CA PRO A 83 -14.67 11.08 1.05
C PRO A 83 -14.69 12.45 1.75
N MET A 84 -14.53 13.54 1.00
CA MET A 84 -14.49 14.90 1.54
C MET A 84 -15.88 15.44 1.86
N VAL A 85 -16.98 14.85 1.34
CA VAL A 85 -18.36 15.34 1.58
C VAL A 85 -18.70 15.39 3.07
N GLU A 86 -18.26 14.40 3.85
CA GLU A 86 -18.56 14.30 5.29
C GLU A 86 -17.47 14.92 6.17
N MET A 87 -16.27 15.16 5.63
CA MET A 87 -15.11 15.61 6.41
C MET A 87 -15.22 17.07 6.86
N THR A 88 -14.92 17.35 8.12
CA THR A 88 -14.85 18.71 8.65
C THR A 88 -13.51 19.37 8.31
N GLN A 89 -13.46 20.71 8.39
CA GLN A 89 -12.22 21.44 8.15
C GLN A 89 -11.10 21.08 9.14
N ALA A 90 -11.44 20.84 10.41
CA ALA A 90 -10.46 20.46 11.43
C ALA A 90 -9.81 19.10 11.13
N GLU A 91 -10.59 18.14 10.63
CA GLU A 91 -10.09 16.84 10.18
C GLU A 91 -9.22 16.97 8.93
N PHE A 92 -9.65 17.80 7.98
CA PHE A 92 -8.86 18.11 6.80
C PHE A 92 -7.50 18.70 7.15
N VAL A 93 -7.42 19.70 8.04
CA VAL A 93 -6.14 20.31 8.42
C VAL A 93 -5.20 19.28 9.05
N LYS A 94 -5.72 18.35 9.86
CA LYS A 94 -4.95 17.23 10.43
C LYS A 94 -4.49 16.25 9.35
N ALA A 95 -5.36 15.90 8.41
CA ALA A 95 -5.05 15.04 7.27
C ALA A 95 -3.99 15.67 6.37
N TYR A 96 -4.18 16.93 5.99
CA TYR A 96 -3.25 17.72 5.19
C TYR A 96 -1.87 17.83 5.84
N ALA A 97 -1.81 18.01 7.16
CA ALA A 97 -0.55 18.05 7.90
C ALA A 97 0.18 16.68 7.89
N ARG A 98 -0.54 15.56 7.86
CA ARG A 98 0.04 14.22 7.70
C ARG A 98 0.52 14.01 6.26
N ALA A 99 -0.34 14.28 5.28
CA ALA A 99 -0.07 14.20 3.86
C ALA A 99 1.12 15.07 3.41
N SER A 100 1.30 16.25 4.01
CA SER A 100 2.37 17.19 3.64
C SER A 100 3.74 16.81 4.19
N LYS A 101 3.80 16.02 5.28
CA LYS A 101 5.05 15.82 6.03
C LYS A 101 6.01 14.87 5.35
N VAL A 102 5.54 13.86 4.64
CA VAL A 102 6.42 12.92 3.92
C VAL A 102 5.67 12.25 2.77
N ASP A 103 6.41 11.85 1.74
CA ASP A 103 5.99 10.90 0.70
C ASP A 103 5.55 9.58 1.36
N SER A 104 4.30 9.54 1.81
CA SER A 104 3.73 8.49 2.66
C SER A 104 3.72 7.14 1.94
N THR A 105 3.54 7.17 0.62
CA THR A 105 3.73 5.99 -0.25
C THR A 105 5.17 5.51 -0.19
N ARG A 106 6.15 6.37 -0.47
CA ARG A 106 7.57 5.97 -0.40
C ARG A 106 7.99 5.50 1.00
N GLN A 107 7.46 6.06 2.07
CA GLN A 107 7.73 5.59 3.43
C GLN A 107 7.10 4.21 3.70
N ARG A 108 5.84 4.01 3.27
CA ARG A 108 5.19 2.69 3.35
C ARG A 108 6.01 1.65 2.58
N ASP A 109 6.41 1.96 1.35
CA ASP A 109 7.19 1.06 0.51
C ASP A 109 8.55 0.72 1.14
N LEU A 110 9.26 1.72 1.67
CA LEU A 110 10.53 1.50 2.36
C LEU A 110 10.36 0.63 3.62
N SER A 111 9.26 0.81 4.35
CA SER A 111 8.95 -0.02 5.53
C SER A 111 8.61 -1.47 5.16
N GLU A 112 7.88 -1.67 4.06
CA GLU A 112 7.51 -2.98 3.55
C GLU A 112 8.74 -3.73 3.01
N ILE A 113 9.60 -3.05 2.26
CA ILE A 113 10.90 -3.60 1.82
C ILE A 113 11.73 -4.04 3.04
N GLY A 114 11.75 -3.25 4.12
CA GLY A 114 12.41 -3.63 5.37
C GLY A 114 11.86 -4.91 5.99
N ARG A 115 10.53 -5.02 6.10
CA ARG A 115 9.85 -6.21 6.63
C ARG A 115 10.12 -7.45 5.78
N LEU A 116 10.06 -7.32 4.46
CA LEU A 116 10.31 -8.43 3.54
C LEU A 116 11.74 -8.93 3.59
N LYS A 117 12.72 -8.01 3.69
CA LYS A 117 14.13 -8.37 3.89
C LYS A 117 14.33 -9.13 5.19
N GLN A 118 13.81 -8.62 6.31
CA GLN A 118 13.91 -9.30 7.60
C GLN A 118 13.26 -10.69 7.56
N ASN A 119 12.11 -10.84 6.90
CA ASN A 119 11.48 -12.14 6.71
C ASN A 119 12.37 -13.09 5.88
N ASN A 120 12.95 -12.61 4.79
CA ASN A 120 13.86 -13.39 3.97
C ASN A 120 15.10 -13.82 4.76
N ASP A 121 15.68 -12.93 5.56
CA ASP A 121 16.83 -13.23 6.42
C ASP A 121 16.48 -14.29 7.48
N VAL A 122 15.30 -14.20 8.10
CA VAL A 122 14.81 -15.23 9.03
C VAL A 122 14.63 -16.57 8.33
N MET A 123 14.09 -16.60 7.11
CA MET A 123 13.92 -17.84 6.35
C MET A 123 15.27 -18.44 5.95
N ARG A 124 16.25 -17.61 5.55
CA ARG A 124 17.62 -18.05 5.28
C ARG A 124 18.27 -18.64 6.53
N GLN A 125 18.11 -17.99 7.68
CA GLN A 125 18.65 -18.49 8.94
C GLN A 125 18.02 -19.83 9.34
N ARG A 126 16.68 -19.95 9.24
CA ARG A 126 15.96 -21.21 9.50
C ARG A 126 16.43 -22.34 8.58
N LEU A 127 16.64 -22.04 7.30
CA LEU A 127 17.14 -23.02 6.34
C LEU A 127 18.55 -23.50 6.70
N LEU A 128 19.46 -22.58 7.05
CA LEU A 128 20.81 -22.94 7.47
C LEU A 128 20.82 -23.79 8.74
N THR A 129 19.97 -23.47 9.72
CA THR A 129 19.78 -24.30 10.92
C THR A 129 19.29 -25.70 10.54
N ALA A 130 18.27 -25.82 9.68
CA ALA A 130 17.75 -27.11 9.25
C ALA A 130 18.79 -27.95 8.47
N ILE A 131 19.63 -27.31 7.65
CA ILE A 131 20.74 -27.98 6.97
C ILE A 131 21.77 -28.49 7.99
N ALA A 132 22.13 -27.69 8.99
CA ALA A 132 23.07 -28.10 10.03
C ALA A 132 22.53 -29.29 10.85
N GLU A 133 21.24 -29.27 11.21
CA GLU A 133 20.58 -30.38 11.90
C GLU A 133 20.55 -31.64 11.03
N ARG A 134 20.18 -31.50 9.75
CA ARG A 134 20.20 -32.61 8.79
C ARG A 134 21.59 -33.22 8.71
N ASP A 135 22.63 -32.41 8.56
CA ASP A 135 24.00 -32.89 8.41
C ASP A 135 24.51 -33.54 9.70
N HIS A 136 24.07 -33.05 10.87
CA HIS A 136 24.32 -33.69 12.16
C HIS A 136 23.72 -35.11 12.21
N TYR A 137 22.44 -35.27 11.85
CA TYR A 137 21.79 -36.58 11.84
C TYR A 137 22.39 -37.52 10.79
N LEU A 138 22.71 -37.02 9.60
CA LEU A 138 23.40 -37.80 8.56
C LEU A 138 24.77 -38.30 9.04
N GLY A 139 25.51 -37.48 9.79
CA GLY A 139 26.76 -37.88 10.43
C GLY A 139 26.59 -39.04 11.41
N ILE A 140 25.58 -38.96 12.29
CA ILE A 140 25.25 -40.02 13.26
C ILE A 140 24.85 -41.32 12.56
N LEU A 141 24.01 -41.24 11.52
CA LEU A 141 23.54 -42.42 10.78
C LEU A 141 24.70 -43.11 10.06
N LYS A 142 25.56 -42.34 9.39
CA LYS A 142 26.79 -42.87 8.76
C LYS A 142 27.72 -43.54 9.77
N ALA A 143 27.91 -42.94 10.96
CA ALA A 143 28.72 -43.52 12.01
C ALA A 143 28.16 -44.86 12.53
N ARG A 144 26.85 -45.09 12.39
CA ARG A 144 26.17 -46.35 12.73
C ARG A 144 26.05 -47.33 11.55
N GLY A 145 26.62 -47.00 10.39
CA GLY A 145 26.54 -47.83 9.19
C GLY A 145 25.13 -47.92 8.57
N ILE A 146 24.25 -46.98 8.88
CA ILE A 146 22.87 -46.93 8.36
C ILE A 146 22.86 -45.99 7.14
N ASP A 147 22.40 -46.49 6.00
CA ASP A 147 22.18 -45.67 4.80
C ASP A 147 20.83 -44.92 4.92
N PRO A 148 20.82 -43.58 4.98
CA PRO A 148 19.59 -42.78 5.07
C PRO A 148 18.79 -42.75 3.75
N GLY A 149 19.33 -43.26 2.64
CA GLY A 149 18.70 -43.17 1.32
C GLY A 149 18.79 -41.79 0.67
N THR A 150 18.27 -41.67 -0.54
CA THR A 150 18.33 -40.43 -1.35
C THR A 150 17.42 -39.35 -0.77
N PRO A 151 17.87 -38.08 -0.65
CA PRO A 151 16.99 -37.01 -0.18
C PRO A 151 15.79 -36.84 -1.13
N PRO A 152 14.59 -36.52 -0.60
CA PRO A 152 13.42 -36.28 -1.43
C PRO A 152 13.67 -35.10 -2.37
N SER A 153 13.42 -35.29 -3.67
CA SER A 153 13.53 -34.21 -4.65
C SER A 153 12.46 -33.16 -4.36
N VAL A 154 12.86 -31.90 -4.23
CA VAL A 154 11.92 -30.78 -4.19
C VAL A 154 11.22 -30.76 -5.55
N GLY A 155 9.91 -31.04 -5.57
CA GLY A 155 9.11 -30.97 -6.77
C GLY A 155 9.27 -29.60 -7.43
N ALA A 156 9.44 -29.58 -8.75
CA ALA A 156 9.49 -28.36 -9.53
C ALA A 156 8.23 -27.52 -9.22
N ASN A 157 8.42 -26.36 -8.60
CA ASN A 157 7.37 -25.36 -8.54
C ASN A 157 6.95 -25.06 -9.98
N PRO A 158 5.64 -25.05 -10.32
CA PRO A 158 5.21 -24.62 -11.63
C PRO A 158 5.69 -23.17 -11.82
N VAL A 159 6.54 -22.97 -12.80
CA VAL A 159 6.86 -21.65 -13.33
C VAL A 159 5.54 -21.13 -13.86
N SER A 160 4.86 -20.24 -13.12
CA SER A 160 3.77 -19.47 -13.69
C SER A 160 4.30 -18.78 -14.93
N ASP A 161 3.66 -19.05 -16.07
CA ASP A 161 3.97 -18.49 -17.38
C ASP A 161 4.32 -17.00 -17.24
N VAL A 162 5.61 -16.69 -17.39
CA VAL A 162 6.03 -15.35 -17.78
C VAL A 162 5.59 -15.23 -19.22
N ALA A 163 4.42 -14.62 -19.42
CA ALA A 163 3.93 -14.21 -20.72
C ALA A 163 5.06 -13.44 -21.45
N PRO A 164 5.43 -13.83 -22.69
CA PRO A 164 6.43 -13.08 -23.43
C PRO A 164 5.87 -11.70 -23.78
N ALA A 165 6.67 -10.66 -23.50
CA ALA A 165 6.37 -9.29 -23.87
C ALA A 165 6.09 -9.17 -25.38
N PRO A 166 5.10 -8.36 -25.82
CA PRO A 166 4.74 -8.28 -27.22
C PRO A 166 5.79 -7.46 -27.98
N ALA A 167 6.40 -8.07 -28.99
CA ALA A 167 7.13 -7.36 -30.03
C ALA A 167 6.13 -6.83 -31.08
N LEU A 168 6.08 -5.51 -31.28
CA LEU A 168 5.67 -4.89 -32.56
C LEU A 168 6.81 -5.13 -33.58
N PRO A 169 6.61 -5.10 -34.92
CA PRO A 169 5.51 -4.51 -35.71
C PRO A 169 5.03 -5.34 -36.93
N GLY A 170 3.97 -4.91 -37.64
CA GLY A 170 3.71 -5.39 -39.02
C GLY A 170 2.28 -5.23 -39.55
N ARG A 171 2.10 -4.28 -40.46
CA ARG A 171 0.85 -3.85 -41.12
C ARG A 171 0.53 -4.73 -42.35
N ALA A 172 -0.71 -5.24 -42.44
CA ALA A 172 -1.66 -5.13 -43.58
C ALA A 172 -2.66 -6.31 -43.67
N SER A 173 -3.96 -5.97 -43.68
CA SER A 173 -5.09 -6.46 -44.51
C SER A 173 -5.27 -7.97 -44.77
N SER A 174 -6.45 -8.59 -44.76
CA SER A 174 -7.85 -8.15 -44.86
C SER A 174 -8.79 -9.38 -44.82
N ALA A 175 -10.04 -9.19 -44.38
CA ALA A 175 -11.28 -9.93 -44.72
C ALA A 175 -11.40 -11.41 -44.26
N SER A 176 -12.54 -11.94 -43.80
CA SER A 176 -13.94 -11.48 -43.73
C SER A 176 -14.81 -12.48 -42.93
N GLU A 177 -15.81 -11.94 -42.23
CA GLU A 177 -17.20 -12.41 -42.03
C GLU A 177 -17.63 -13.64 -41.19
N ALA A 178 -18.63 -13.32 -40.34
CA ALA A 178 -19.84 -14.08 -39.92
C ALA A 178 -19.63 -15.37 -39.07
N SER A 179 -20.41 -15.71 -38.04
CA SER A 179 -21.79 -15.37 -37.63
C SER A 179 -22.04 -15.89 -36.19
N ASP A 180 -22.96 -15.22 -35.51
CA ASP A 180 -24.03 -15.74 -34.64
C ASP A 180 -23.97 -17.18 -34.08
N GLY A 181 -24.23 -17.34 -32.78
CA GLY A 181 -24.56 -18.66 -32.20
C GLY A 181 -24.27 -18.87 -30.71
N ASP A 182 -25.09 -18.24 -29.86
CA ASP A 182 -25.70 -18.79 -28.64
C ASP A 182 -25.13 -20.14 -28.08
N VAL A 183 -24.29 -20.09 -27.03
CA VAL A 183 -24.10 -21.24 -26.11
C VAL A 183 -23.83 -20.76 -24.67
N LYS A 184 -24.92 -20.64 -23.91
CA LYS A 184 -25.16 -21.28 -22.61
C LYS A 184 -24.07 -21.16 -21.51
N ALA A 185 -24.33 -20.28 -20.56
CA ALA A 185 -23.72 -20.27 -19.23
C ALA A 185 -24.05 -21.54 -18.42
N ALA A 186 -23.04 -22.14 -17.78
CA ALA A 186 -23.14 -22.99 -16.59
C ALA A 186 -21.72 -23.31 -16.06
N PRO A 187 -21.55 -23.72 -14.79
CA PRO A 187 -22.18 -23.23 -13.56
C PRO A 187 -21.10 -22.73 -12.57
N GLY A 188 -21.54 -21.89 -11.61
CA GLY A 188 -20.69 -21.40 -10.53
C GLY A 188 -20.05 -22.54 -9.74
N ALA A 189 -18.75 -22.40 -9.45
CA ALA A 189 -18.06 -23.28 -8.52
C ALA A 189 -18.74 -23.15 -7.14
N ALA A 190 -19.26 -24.29 -6.69
CA ALA A 190 -19.93 -24.47 -5.42
C ALA A 190 -19.10 -23.90 -4.26
N GLY A 191 -19.78 -23.16 -3.40
CA GLY A 191 -19.22 -22.56 -2.21
C GLY A 191 -18.58 -23.62 -1.30
N LEU A 192 -17.30 -23.44 -1.02
CA LEU A 192 -16.71 -23.93 0.22
C LEU A 192 -17.15 -22.95 1.32
N ALA A 193 -18.27 -23.28 1.95
CA ALA A 193 -18.71 -22.63 3.17
C ALA A 193 -17.63 -22.82 4.26
N VAL A 194 -16.91 -21.75 4.57
CA VAL A 194 -16.12 -21.66 5.80
C VAL A 194 -17.09 -21.16 6.88
N PRO A 195 -17.33 -21.91 7.97
CA PRO A 195 -18.14 -21.40 9.07
C PRO A 195 -17.41 -20.24 9.75
N SER A 196 -18.03 -19.05 9.77
CA SER A 196 -17.67 -17.96 10.68
C SER A 196 -17.78 -18.45 12.13
N PRO A 197 -16.83 -18.12 13.02
CA PRO A 197 -17.10 -18.21 14.45
C PRO A 197 -18.16 -17.18 14.82
N ALA A 198 -19.29 -17.67 15.32
CA ALA A 198 -20.36 -16.84 15.87
C ALA A 198 -19.85 -16.05 17.07
N SER A 199 -20.15 -14.75 17.08
CA SER A 199 -20.12 -13.91 18.26
C SER A 199 -21.12 -14.45 19.28
N GLU A 200 -20.64 -15.04 20.37
CA GLU A 200 -21.47 -15.39 21.52
C GLU A 200 -21.38 -14.24 22.53
N SER A 201 -22.37 -13.35 22.47
CA SER A 201 -22.66 -12.40 23.53
C SER A 201 -23.62 -13.03 24.53
N GLU A 202 -23.36 -12.74 25.81
CA GLU A 202 -24.23 -12.86 26.98
C GLU A 202 -24.43 -14.23 27.63
N ARG A 203 -23.82 -14.39 28.81
CA ARG A 203 -24.56 -14.58 30.08
C ARG A 203 -23.64 -14.43 31.30
N LEU A 204 -23.89 -13.38 32.08
CA LEU A 204 -23.56 -13.30 33.50
C LEU A 204 -24.24 -14.44 34.27
N PRO A 205 -23.60 -14.93 35.35
CA PRO A 205 -24.36 -15.20 36.56
C PRO A 205 -23.84 -14.42 37.78
N SER A 206 -24.78 -13.82 38.49
CA SER A 206 -24.62 -13.15 39.77
C SER A 206 -24.47 -14.13 40.95
N GLY A 207 -23.46 -13.89 41.80
CA GLY A 207 -23.39 -14.11 43.26
C GLY A 207 -23.13 -15.53 43.80
N PRO A 208 -22.89 -15.73 45.14
CA PRO A 208 -22.61 -14.78 46.23
C PRO A 208 -21.38 -15.18 47.13
N GLY A 209 -21.03 -14.35 48.13
CA GLY A 209 -20.56 -14.86 49.45
C GLY A 209 -19.08 -14.73 49.83
N ASP A 210 -18.76 -13.61 50.49
CA ASP A 210 -18.08 -13.47 51.79
C ASP A 210 -17.18 -14.61 52.35
N ALA A 211 -15.91 -14.31 52.61
CA ALA A 211 -15.18 -14.59 53.87
C ALA A 211 -13.75 -13.99 53.82
N GLY A 212 -13.40 -13.18 54.83
CA GLY A 212 -12.10 -12.47 54.95
C GLY A 212 -10.87 -13.36 55.16
N PRO A 213 -9.70 -12.75 55.47
CA PRO A 213 -9.42 -12.54 56.89
C PRO A 213 -8.78 -11.19 57.26
N VAL A 214 -9.18 -10.77 58.46
CA VAL A 214 -8.41 -10.11 59.54
C VAL A 214 -6.88 -10.15 59.42
N GLY A 215 -6.22 -9.05 59.79
CA GLY A 215 -4.78 -9.06 60.09
C GLY A 215 -4.12 -7.70 60.16
N SER A 216 -4.48 -6.91 61.18
CA SER A 216 -3.82 -5.67 61.61
C SER A 216 -2.35 -5.86 61.99
N GLY A 217 -1.57 -4.78 61.92
CA GLY A 217 -0.67 -4.43 63.02
C GLY A 217 0.79 -4.16 62.67
N SER A 218 1.11 -2.86 62.75
CA SER A 218 2.36 -2.24 63.25
C SER A 218 3.70 -2.56 62.57
#